data_AF-A0A2Z6N5J5-F1
#
_entry.id   AF-A0A2Z6N5J5-F1
#
_cell.length_a   1.000
_cell.length_b   1.000
_cell.length_c   1.000
_cell.angle_alpha   90.00
_cell.angle_beta   90.00
_cell.angle_gamma   90.00
#
_symmetry.space_group_name_H-M   'P 1'
#
loop_
_entity.id
_entity.type
_entity.pdbx_description
1 polymer ?
#
loop_
_entity_poly.entity_id
_entity_poly.type
_entity_poly.pdbx_seq_one_letter_code
_entity_poly.pdbx_strand_id
1 'polypeptide(L)'
;MKMAKNMCNSEGTLDDTEFSKPMPWIGIYIATASLLCLISMAADLIKGFKARKLWFPCKYFCLNATSLTIIAVTVKLSVDLNTPMPHRHDQLAKLASSAIICTIMANSMPSLGVTQNTETMMNVMAMAILVITMIVNICIQFATGVIYEFWVEHGVIMFLMIVLLMIMTSSALSLTKTKHYMELKYQMNEEVLREISNKKEQEFSNVSDKVRDELMKFWMMAHTSSPQFLLGRSVSCTASGAFCVLSTLTLLEAILRSYFMPWTVKFCIGECDYKWSTILILIVQVGAVGVGSIAPAFRWFSAVKYSSIEEREDCVRQAVLFLGKTKKIIEMLEKRAYPKVNFCRGTNVEDWHLMHKQKKFCCPSALSSSKENDAYTDPSKLRDVCLNID
;
A
#
# COMPACT_ATOMS: atom_id res chain seq x y z
N MET A 1 37.99 35.20 12.62
CA MET A 1 38.09 35.01 11.16
C MET A 1 39.56 34.76 10.82
N LYS A 2 40.01 33.50 10.78
CA LYS A 2 41.39 33.15 10.41
C LYS A 2 41.46 33.11 8.89
N MET A 3 42.30 33.96 8.31
CA MET A 3 42.49 34.05 6.86
C MET A 3 43.03 32.75 6.27
N ALA A 4 42.62 32.50 5.03
CA ALA A 4 42.93 31.33 4.22
C ALA A 4 44.42 30.94 4.31
N LYS A 5 44.66 29.75 4.85
CA LYS A 5 45.91 29.01 4.66
C LYS A 5 45.82 28.43 3.24
N ASN A 6 46.86 28.62 2.43
CA ASN A 6 46.92 28.16 1.04
C ASN A 6 46.35 26.74 0.92
N MET A 7 45.32 26.58 0.07
CA MET A 7 44.53 25.36 -0.09
C MET A 7 45.29 24.24 -0.82
N CYS A 8 46.45 24.56 -1.40
CA CYS A 8 47.37 23.60 -2.00
C CYS A 8 48.60 23.44 -1.10
N ASN A 9 49.08 22.21 -0.96
CA ASN A 9 50.39 21.95 -0.37
C ASN A 9 51.51 22.57 -1.23
N SER A 10 52.72 22.62 -0.71
CA SER A 10 53.90 23.15 -1.41
C SER A 10 54.19 22.47 -2.77
N GLU A 11 53.57 21.32 -3.03
CA GLU A 11 53.66 20.53 -4.26
C GLU A 11 52.51 20.81 -5.26
N GLY A 12 51.57 21.71 -4.94
CA GLY A 12 50.43 22.03 -5.78
C GLY A 12 49.27 21.03 -5.73
N THR A 13 49.38 19.98 -4.91
CA THR A 13 48.29 19.01 -4.66
C THR A 13 47.29 19.57 -3.65
N LEU A 14 46.00 19.34 -3.92
CA LEU A 14 44.92 19.64 -2.98
C LEU A 14 45.05 18.68 -1.77
N ASP A 15 45.03 19.20 -0.55
CA ASP A 15 44.99 18.36 0.64
C ASP A 15 43.54 17.97 0.95
N ASP A 16 43.10 16.82 0.45
CA ASP A 16 41.75 16.28 0.63
C ASP A 16 41.41 16.00 2.11
N THR A 17 42.42 15.93 2.99
CA THR A 17 42.21 15.64 4.42
C THR A 17 41.57 16.80 5.18
N GLU A 18 41.75 18.05 4.74
CA GLU A 18 41.06 19.20 5.32
C GLU A 18 39.57 19.22 4.93
N PHE A 19 39.23 18.70 3.74
CA PHE A 19 37.85 18.63 3.24
C PHE A 19 37.01 17.53 3.90
N SER A 20 37.64 16.44 4.38
CA SER A 20 36.94 15.34 5.04
C SER A 20 36.71 15.55 6.54
N LYS A 21 37.43 16.48 7.20
CA LYS A 21 37.24 16.82 8.63
C LYS A 21 35.79 17.11 9.06
N PRO A 22 34.96 17.84 8.30
CA PRO A 22 33.56 18.09 8.68
C PRO A 22 32.62 16.90 8.42
N MET A 23 33.02 15.85 7.69
CA MET A 23 32.14 14.75 7.31
C MET A 23 31.51 13.99 8.50
N PRO A 24 32.24 13.69 9.58
CA PRO A 24 31.63 13.10 10.78
C PRO A 24 30.57 14.00 11.42
N TRP A 25 30.76 15.32 11.41
CA TRP A 25 29.75 16.28 11.89
C TRP A 25 28.50 16.28 11.01
N ILE A 26 28.68 16.20 9.68
CA ILE A 26 27.58 16.03 8.73
C ILE A 26 26.81 14.75 9.03
N GLY A 27 27.50 13.66 9.35
CA GLY A 27 26.87 12.42 9.76
C GLY A 27 26.04 12.54 11.04
N ILE A 28 26.47 13.33 12.03
CA ILE A 28 25.69 13.60 13.25
C ILE A 28 24.38 14.35 12.91
N TYR A 29 24.42 15.30 11.96
CA TYR A 29 23.21 15.96 11.48
C TYR A 29 22.24 14.98 10.81
N ILE A 30 22.75 14.03 10.03
CA ILE A 30 21.93 12.98 9.40
C ILE A 30 21.29 12.07 10.47
N ALA A 31 22.08 11.63 11.45
CA ALA A 31 21.59 10.76 12.53
C ALA A 31 20.53 11.47 13.40
N THR A 32 20.73 12.74 13.72
CA THR A 32 19.76 13.53 14.49
C THR A 32 18.45 13.76 13.71
N ALA A 33 18.52 14.08 12.41
CA ALA A 33 17.33 14.18 11.57
C ALA A 33 16.57 12.85 11.47
N SER A 34 17.31 11.73 11.33
CA SER A 34 16.73 10.38 11.32
C SER A 34 16.05 10.05 12.65
N LEU A 35 16.62 10.50 13.78
CA LEU A 35 16.04 10.31 15.11
C LEU A 35 14.75 11.11 15.29
N LEU A 36 14.68 12.33 14.76
CA LEU A 36 13.44 13.13 14.75
C LEU A 36 12.33 12.43 13.96
N CYS A 37 12.67 11.83 12.81
CA CYS A 37 11.73 11.00 12.05
C CYS A 37 11.24 9.80 12.87
N LEU A 38 12.16 9.09 13.54
CA LEU A 38 11.85 7.94 14.40
C LEU A 38 10.89 8.33 15.53
N ILE A 39 11.19 9.40 16.28
CA ILE A 39 10.37 9.88 17.40
C ILE A 39 8.97 10.27 16.91
N SER A 40 8.89 10.98 15.78
CA SER A 40 7.62 11.42 15.21
C SER A 40 6.74 10.24 14.78
N MET A 41 7.33 9.25 14.09
CA MET A 41 6.62 8.02 13.71
C MET A 41 6.20 7.18 14.93
N ALA A 42 7.05 7.10 15.95
CA ALA A 42 6.73 6.41 17.20
C ALA A 42 5.56 7.08 17.95
N ALA A 43 5.52 8.41 17.98
CA ALA A 43 4.45 9.16 18.63
C ALA A 43 3.08 8.91 17.95
N ASP A 44 3.06 8.87 16.62
CA ASP A 44 1.85 8.51 15.86
C ASP A 44 1.40 7.07 16.14
N LEU A 45 2.36 6.14 16.26
CA LEU A 45 2.09 4.75 16.60
C LEU A 45 1.47 4.60 18.00
N ILE A 46 2.08 5.21 19.03
CA ILE A 46 1.61 5.18 20.42
C ILE A 46 0.20 5.78 20.51
N LYS A 47 -0.03 6.89 19.82
CA LYS A 47 -1.34 7.54 19.79
C LYS A 47 -2.39 6.66 19.12
N GLY A 48 -2.06 5.99 18.01
CA GLY A 48 -2.96 5.05 17.34
C GLY A 48 -3.37 3.89 18.22
N PHE A 49 -2.41 3.31 18.98
CA PHE A 49 -2.70 2.28 19.96
C PHE A 49 -3.58 2.79 21.11
N LYS A 50 -3.25 3.95 21.69
CA LYS A 50 -4.03 4.54 22.80
C LYS A 50 -5.47 4.85 22.38
N ALA A 51 -5.68 5.30 21.15
CA ALA A 51 -7.00 5.61 20.60
C ALA A 51 -7.75 4.38 20.05
N ARG A 52 -7.14 3.18 20.07
CA ARG A 52 -7.63 1.94 19.41
C ARG A 52 -8.05 2.14 17.95
N LYS A 53 -7.41 3.09 17.25
CA LYS A 53 -7.65 3.34 15.83
C LYS A 53 -6.60 2.55 15.04
N LEU A 54 -6.97 1.35 14.58
CA LEU A 54 -6.12 0.45 13.76
C LEU A 54 -5.64 1.06 12.44
N TRP A 55 -6.23 2.19 12.08
CA TRP A 55 -5.88 2.97 10.91
C TRP A 55 -4.65 3.91 11.13
N PHE A 56 -4.22 4.10 12.39
CA PHE A 56 -3.08 4.93 12.81
C PHE A 56 -3.07 6.34 12.19
N PRO A 57 -3.72 7.34 12.80
CA PRO A 57 -3.72 8.70 12.26
C PRO A 57 -2.33 9.33 12.35
N CYS A 58 -1.79 9.85 11.25
CA CYS A 58 -0.52 10.57 11.21
C CYS A 58 -0.77 12.03 11.57
N LYS A 59 -0.48 12.43 12.82
CA LYS A 59 -0.58 13.83 13.28
C LYS A 59 0.80 14.44 13.50
N TYR A 60 1.77 13.66 13.96
CA TYR A 60 3.12 14.14 14.25
C TYR A 60 4.01 14.06 13.02
N PHE A 61 3.91 12.98 12.23
CA PHE A 61 4.66 12.79 10.99
C PHE A 61 3.80 13.14 9.76
N CYS A 62 3.35 14.39 9.68
CA CYS A 62 2.62 14.89 8.50
C CYS A 62 3.59 15.44 7.44
N LEU A 63 3.31 15.19 6.16
CA LEU A 63 4.03 15.84 5.05
C LEU A 63 3.73 17.33 5.01
N ASN A 64 4.63 18.12 5.58
CA ASN A 64 4.69 19.57 5.47
C ASN A 64 6.11 20.01 5.04
N ALA A 65 6.30 21.31 4.83
CA ALA A 65 7.60 21.86 4.42
C ALA A 65 8.72 21.51 5.43
N THR A 66 8.43 21.53 6.73
CA THR A 66 9.40 21.20 7.78
C THR A 66 9.77 19.72 7.80
N SER A 67 8.82 18.80 7.66
CA SER A 67 9.10 17.38 7.59
C SER A 67 9.92 17.06 6.33
N LEU A 68 9.60 17.72 5.21
CA LEU A 68 10.33 17.57 3.95
C LEU A 68 11.81 17.95 4.07
N THR A 69 12.14 19.04 4.77
CA THR A 69 13.54 19.41 4.99
C THR A 69 14.25 18.42 5.91
N ILE A 70 13.58 17.93 6.96
CA ILE A 70 14.12 16.88 7.83
C ILE A 70 14.35 15.58 7.04
N ILE A 71 13.42 15.19 6.17
CA ILE A 71 13.55 14.02 5.29
C ILE A 71 14.73 14.20 4.34
N ALA A 72 14.88 15.37 3.71
CA ALA A 72 16.01 15.67 2.82
C ALA A 72 17.37 15.52 3.52
N VAL A 73 17.49 15.97 4.78
CA VAL A 73 18.70 15.78 5.58
C VAL A 73 18.89 14.30 5.95
N THR A 74 17.80 13.61 6.29
CA THR A 74 17.80 12.18 6.67
C THR A 74 18.35 11.29 5.54
N VAL A 75 17.97 11.57 4.29
CA VAL A 75 18.38 10.75 3.13
C VAL A 75 19.71 11.18 2.50
N LYS A 76 20.38 12.19 3.06
CA LYS A 76 21.60 12.78 2.49
C LYS A 76 22.69 11.75 2.21
N LEU A 77 22.82 10.73 3.06
CA LEU A 77 23.80 9.65 2.87
C LEU A 77 23.55 8.83 1.59
N SER A 78 22.30 8.64 1.18
CA SER A 78 21.95 7.93 -0.06
C SER A 78 22.22 8.76 -1.32
N VAL A 79 22.25 10.09 -1.17
CA VAL A 79 22.50 11.07 -2.23
C VAL A 79 24.01 11.34 -2.39
N ASP A 80 24.84 10.89 -1.46
CA ASP A 80 26.28 11.12 -1.48
C ASP A 80 27.00 10.17 -2.47
N LEU A 81 27.43 10.78 -3.58
CA LEU A 81 28.17 10.12 -4.67
C LEU A 81 29.69 10.23 -4.52
N ASN A 82 30.16 11.21 -3.74
CA ASN A 82 31.56 11.63 -3.79
C ASN A 82 32.42 10.96 -2.71
N THR A 83 31.79 10.46 -1.64
CA THR A 83 32.51 9.84 -0.53
C THR A 83 32.61 8.31 -0.72
N PRO A 84 33.82 7.73 -0.64
CA PRO A 84 33.99 6.29 -0.68
C PRO A 84 33.43 5.64 0.59
N MET A 85 32.69 4.54 0.41
CA MET A 85 32.04 3.78 1.48
C MET A 85 32.31 2.27 1.33
N PRO A 86 33.57 1.83 1.57
CA PRO A 86 33.99 0.47 1.30
C PRO A 86 33.61 -0.54 2.40
N HIS A 87 33.39 -0.07 3.64
CA HIS A 87 33.08 -0.98 4.74
C HIS A 87 31.63 -1.47 4.68
N ARG A 88 31.44 -2.64 5.29
CA ARG A 88 30.14 -3.27 5.53
C ARG A 88 29.09 -2.31 6.10
N HIS A 89 29.41 -1.65 7.20
CA HIS A 89 28.46 -0.76 7.88
C HIS A 89 28.13 0.46 7.02
N ASP A 90 29.03 0.90 6.14
CA ASP A 90 28.81 2.03 5.26
C ASP A 90 27.84 1.67 4.12
N GLN A 91 28.03 0.52 3.48
CA GLN A 91 27.10 0.03 2.47
C GLN A 91 25.72 -0.28 3.06
N LEU A 92 25.67 -0.85 4.28
CA LEU A 92 24.40 -1.05 4.99
C LEU A 92 23.74 0.29 5.36
N ALA A 93 24.51 1.32 5.71
CA ALA A 93 23.95 2.64 6.03
C ALA A 93 23.34 3.29 4.79
N LYS A 94 23.97 3.16 3.60
CA LYS A 94 23.38 3.58 2.32
C LYS A 94 22.08 2.83 1.99
N LEU A 95 22.08 1.51 2.19
CA LEU A 95 20.87 0.70 2.00
C LEU A 95 19.75 1.08 2.99
N ALA A 96 20.10 1.32 4.26
CA ALA A 96 19.14 1.79 5.27
C ALA A 96 18.58 3.18 4.92
N SER A 97 19.41 4.08 4.39
CA SER A 97 19.00 5.42 3.92
C SER A 97 18.07 5.39 2.72
N SER A 98 18.14 4.36 1.88
CA SER A 98 17.16 4.14 0.79
C SER A 98 15.90 3.40 1.26
N ALA A 99 16.01 2.49 2.23
CA ALA A 99 14.85 1.83 2.84
C ALA A 99 13.98 2.80 3.67
N ILE A 100 14.60 3.76 4.36
CA ILE A 100 13.88 4.72 5.20
C ILE A 100 12.96 5.62 4.38
N ILE A 101 13.34 6.00 3.15
CA ILE A 101 12.46 6.83 2.30
C ILE A 101 11.19 6.07 1.87
N CYS A 102 11.29 4.77 1.58
CA CYS A 102 10.12 3.90 1.35
C CYS A 102 9.18 3.90 2.57
N THR A 103 9.77 3.78 3.77
CA THR A 103 9.03 3.78 5.02
C THR A 103 8.36 5.13 5.28
N ILE A 104 9.07 6.22 5.05
CA ILE A 104 8.56 7.59 5.17
C ILE A 104 7.38 7.83 4.21
N MET A 105 7.49 7.40 2.96
CA MET A 105 6.39 7.52 1.99
C MET A 105 5.14 6.76 2.46
N ALA A 106 5.29 5.48 2.83
CA ALA A 106 4.16 4.66 3.27
C ALA A 106 3.54 5.15 4.59
N ASN A 107 4.38 5.60 5.54
CA ASN A 107 3.90 6.06 6.84
C ASN A 107 3.21 7.43 6.75
N SER A 108 3.72 8.33 5.92
CA SER A 108 3.16 9.68 5.76
C SER A 108 1.98 9.76 4.79
N MET A 109 1.66 8.69 4.07
CA MET A 109 0.56 8.64 3.12
C MET A 109 -0.79 9.11 3.68
N PRO A 110 -1.25 8.67 4.88
CA PRO A 110 -2.47 9.19 5.52
C PRO A 110 -2.52 10.71 5.70
N SER A 111 -1.36 11.37 5.82
CA SER A 111 -1.28 12.81 6.08
C SER A 111 -1.74 13.68 4.92
N LEU A 112 -1.77 13.14 3.69
CA LEU A 112 -2.31 13.83 2.52
C LEU A 112 -3.80 14.18 2.70
N GLY A 113 -4.51 13.45 3.58
CA GLY A 113 -5.88 13.77 3.97
C GLY A 113 -6.03 14.97 4.89
N VAL A 114 -4.97 15.39 5.59
CA VAL A 114 -5.04 16.47 6.60
C VAL A 114 -4.99 17.84 5.97
N THR A 115 -4.09 18.03 5.01
CA THR A 115 -3.68 19.34 4.51
C THR A 115 -4.57 19.82 3.36
N GLN A 116 -4.52 21.13 3.08
CA GLN A 116 -5.28 21.75 2.00
C GLN A 116 -4.77 21.25 0.63
N ASN A 117 -5.64 21.20 -0.38
CA ASN A 117 -5.32 20.60 -1.69
C ASN A 117 -4.06 21.20 -2.35
N THR A 118 -3.85 22.51 -2.22
CA THR A 118 -2.67 23.21 -2.77
C THR A 118 -1.39 22.79 -2.05
N GLU A 119 -1.39 22.83 -0.72
CA GLU A 119 -0.25 22.43 0.12
C GLU A 119 0.07 20.95 -0.06
N THR A 120 -0.94 20.07 -0.11
CA THR A 120 -0.73 18.63 -0.37
C THR A 120 0.03 18.39 -1.66
N MET A 121 -0.34 19.09 -2.74
CA MET A 121 0.24 18.89 -4.06
C MET A 121 1.68 19.42 -4.11
N MET A 122 1.95 20.58 -3.50
CA MET A 122 3.31 21.11 -3.38
C MET A 122 4.21 20.16 -2.59
N ASN A 123 3.73 19.66 -1.44
CA ASN A 123 4.51 18.74 -0.60
C ASN A 123 4.76 17.40 -1.30
N VAL A 124 3.78 16.88 -2.03
CA VAL A 124 3.93 15.66 -2.84
C VAL A 124 4.90 15.87 -4.00
N MET A 125 4.87 17.03 -4.67
CA MET A 125 5.86 17.34 -5.70
C MET A 125 7.27 17.45 -5.14
N ALA A 126 7.46 18.08 -3.98
CA ALA A 126 8.75 18.13 -3.31
C ALA A 126 9.26 16.72 -2.94
N MET A 127 8.38 15.86 -2.38
CA MET A 127 8.70 14.45 -2.14
C MET A 127 9.07 13.73 -3.45
N ALA A 128 8.36 13.98 -4.54
CA ALA A 128 8.64 13.36 -5.83
C ALA A 128 10.01 13.74 -6.39
N ILE A 129 10.36 15.03 -6.34
CA ILE A 129 11.69 15.51 -6.75
C ILE A 129 12.77 14.84 -5.91
N LEU A 130 12.60 14.81 -4.57
CA LEU A 130 13.56 14.17 -3.68
C LEU A 130 13.76 12.68 -4.02
N VAL A 131 12.69 11.91 -4.20
CA VAL A 131 12.77 10.48 -4.52
C VAL A 131 13.39 10.24 -5.91
N ILE A 132 13.03 11.05 -6.91
CA ILE A 132 13.63 10.96 -8.24
C ILE A 132 15.14 11.23 -8.17
N THR A 133 15.57 12.25 -7.42
CA THR A 133 17.01 12.52 -7.25
C THR A 133 17.72 11.35 -6.58
N MET A 134 17.12 10.72 -5.55
CA MET A 134 17.68 9.52 -4.93
C MET A 134 17.81 8.36 -5.91
N ILE A 135 16.80 8.11 -6.74
CA ILE A 135 16.84 7.05 -7.76
C ILE A 135 17.98 7.29 -8.74
N VAL A 136 18.11 8.51 -9.28
CA VAL A 136 19.20 8.86 -10.20
C VAL A 136 20.57 8.66 -9.54
N ASN A 137 20.73 9.07 -8.28
CA ASN A 137 21.98 8.90 -7.56
C ASN A 137 22.31 7.42 -7.31
N ILE A 138 21.32 6.58 -7.04
CA ILE A 138 21.52 5.13 -6.90
C ILE A 138 21.90 4.51 -8.25
N CYS A 139 21.27 4.93 -9.36
CA CYS A 139 21.67 4.52 -10.72
C CYS A 139 23.13 4.89 -11.04
N ILE A 140 23.58 6.09 -10.64
CA ILE A 140 24.98 6.51 -10.81
C ILE A 140 25.91 5.63 -9.96
N GLN A 141 25.55 5.36 -8.71
CA GLN A 141 26.32 4.47 -7.81
C GLN A 141 26.41 3.05 -8.34
N PHE A 142 25.36 2.59 -9.02
CA PHE A 142 25.35 1.32 -9.72
C PHE A 142 26.26 1.32 -10.95
N ALA A 143 26.19 2.33 -11.80
CA ALA A 143 27.02 2.44 -13.00
C ALA A 143 28.52 2.58 -12.66
N THR A 144 28.84 3.24 -11.56
CA THR A 144 30.23 3.42 -11.07
C THR A 144 30.78 2.21 -10.32
N GLY A 145 29.96 1.19 -10.02
CA GLY A 145 30.38 0.00 -9.28
C GLY A 145 30.70 0.25 -7.81
N VAL A 146 30.34 1.42 -7.26
CA VAL A 146 30.55 1.76 -5.83
C VAL A 146 29.70 0.84 -4.92
N ILE A 147 28.56 0.37 -5.42
CA ILE A 147 27.71 -0.64 -4.78
C ILE A 147 27.89 -1.96 -5.54
N TYR A 148 28.76 -2.84 -5.03
CA TYR A 148 29.11 -4.08 -5.72
C TYR A 148 28.52 -5.33 -5.04
N GLU A 149 28.39 -5.35 -3.71
CA GLU A 149 27.99 -6.55 -2.97
C GLU A 149 26.47 -6.68 -2.81
N PHE A 150 25.79 -5.55 -2.53
CA PHE A 150 24.34 -5.51 -2.28
C PHE A 150 23.54 -5.01 -3.48
N TRP A 151 23.90 -5.43 -4.69
CA TRP A 151 23.33 -4.91 -5.93
C TRP A 151 21.86 -5.30 -6.10
N VAL A 152 21.51 -6.53 -5.73
CA VAL A 152 20.13 -7.06 -5.80
C VAL A 152 19.24 -6.32 -4.81
N GLU A 153 19.69 -6.14 -3.57
CA GLU A 153 18.94 -5.50 -2.51
C GLU A 153 18.67 -4.02 -2.82
N HIS A 154 19.67 -3.28 -3.30
CA HIS A 154 19.47 -1.91 -3.77
C HIS A 154 18.54 -1.84 -4.99
N GLY A 155 18.61 -2.82 -5.91
CA GLY A 155 17.75 -2.88 -7.09
C GLY A 155 16.28 -3.07 -6.71
N VAL A 156 16.02 -3.96 -5.74
CA VAL A 156 14.68 -4.19 -5.18
C VAL A 156 14.16 -2.94 -4.48
N ILE A 157 14.97 -2.28 -3.63
CA ILE A 157 14.55 -1.04 -2.96
C ILE A 157 14.27 0.08 -3.95
N MET A 158 15.08 0.23 -5.00
CA MET A 158 14.85 1.20 -6.07
C MET A 158 13.52 0.97 -6.79
N PHE A 159 13.20 -0.28 -7.13
CA PHE A 159 11.91 -0.64 -7.70
C PHE A 159 10.75 -0.30 -6.75
N LEU A 160 10.88 -0.63 -5.46
CA LEU A 160 9.88 -0.30 -4.44
C LEU A 160 9.69 1.22 -4.26
N MET A 161 10.77 2.01 -4.33
CA MET A 161 10.69 3.47 -4.28
C MET A 161 9.84 4.04 -5.42
N ILE A 162 10.04 3.57 -6.65
CA ILE A 162 9.26 4.00 -7.82
C ILE A 162 7.78 3.65 -7.64
N VAL A 163 7.49 2.41 -7.24
CA VAL A 163 6.11 1.95 -7.02
C VAL A 163 5.42 2.78 -5.92
N LEU A 164 6.09 3.00 -4.78
CA LEU A 164 5.56 3.81 -3.69
C LEU A 164 5.33 5.27 -4.09
N LEU A 165 6.22 5.86 -4.90
CA LEU A 165 6.04 7.21 -5.42
C LEU A 165 4.82 7.32 -6.33
N MET A 166 4.62 6.35 -7.23
CA MET A 166 3.45 6.30 -8.11
C MET A 166 2.15 6.14 -7.30
N ILE A 167 2.17 5.33 -6.24
CA ILE A 167 1.04 5.15 -5.33
C ILE A 167 0.73 6.43 -4.54
N MET A 168 1.75 7.12 -4.02
CA MET A 168 1.59 8.38 -3.28
C MET A 168 0.99 9.49 -4.16
N THR A 169 1.56 9.69 -5.35
CA THR A 169 1.12 10.71 -6.31
C THR A 169 -0.29 10.45 -6.84
N SER A 170 -0.60 9.21 -7.23
CA SER A 170 -1.95 8.83 -7.67
C SER A 170 -2.99 9.04 -6.56
N SER A 171 -2.61 8.80 -5.30
CA SER A 171 -3.50 9.00 -4.16
C SER A 171 -3.73 10.46 -3.83
N ALA A 172 -2.69 11.31 -3.95
CA ALA A 172 -2.83 12.76 -3.82
C ALA A 172 -3.79 13.35 -4.87
N LEU A 173 -3.67 12.90 -6.12
CA LEU A 173 -4.55 13.28 -7.23
C LEU A 173 -5.98 12.81 -6.99
N SER A 174 -6.16 11.54 -6.61
CA SER A 174 -7.47 10.96 -6.37
C SER A 174 -8.20 11.67 -5.22
N LEU A 175 -7.48 11.95 -4.14
CA LEU A 175 -8.01 12.63 -2.97
C LEU A 175 -8.42 14.08 -3.27
N THR A 176 -7.63 14.80 -4.05
CA THR A 176 -7.97 16.16 -4.48
C THR A 176 -9.25 16.16 -5.30
N LYS A 177 -9.40 15.22 -6.23
CA LYS A 177 -10.63 15.04 -7.02
C LYS A 177 -11.82 14.69 -6.14
N THR A 178 -11.66 13.77 -5.19
CA THR A 178 -12.74 13.39 -4.26
C THR A 178 -13.15 14.56 -3.38
N LYS A 179 -12.21 15.32 -2.81
CA LYS A 179 -12.52 16.52 -2.00
C LYS A 179 -13.31 17.54 -2.82
N HIS A 180 -12.83 17.88 -4.02
CA HIS A 180 -13.52 18.79 -4.92
C HIS A 180 -14.92 18.30 -5.30
N TYR A 181 -15.06 17.01 -5.63
CA TYR A 181 -16.36 16.41 -5.94
C TYR A 181 -17.33 16.47 -4.76
N MET A 182 -16.85 16.23 -3.54
CA MET A 182 -17.67 16.27 -2.33
C MET A 182 -18.09 17.70 -1.99
N GLU A 183 -17.22 18.69 -2.19
CA GLU A 183 -17.54 20.11 -2.00
C GLU A 183 -18.59 20.58 -3.01
N LEU A 184 -18.44 20.23 -4.28
CA LEU A 184 -19.42 20.53 -5.32
C LEU A 184 -20.78 19.86 -5.03
N LYS A 185 -20.77 18.58 -4.64
CA LYS A 185 -21.98 17.86 -4.24
C LYS A 185 -22.64 18.46 -3.00
N TYR A 186 -21.84 18.94 -2.05
CA TYR A 186 -22.34 19.62 -0.86
C TYR A 186 -23.06 20.92 -1.22
N GLN A 187 -22.46 21.76 -2.08
CA GLN A 187 -23.08 23.00 -2.56
C GLN A 187 -24.40 22.74 -3.30
N MET A 188 -24.42 21.77 -4.21
CA MET A 188 -25.66 21.38 -4.91
C MET A 188 -26.75 20.90 -3.94
N ASN A 189 -26.36 20.10 -2.94
CA ASN A 189 -27.32 19.65 -1.95
C ASN A 189 -27.81 20.81 -1.08
N GLU A 190 -26.95 21.74 -0.67
CA GLU A 190 -27.36 22.93 0.08
C GLU A 190 -28.41 23.75 -0.69
N GLU A 191 -28.24 23.92 -1.99
CA GLU A 191 -29.23 24.58 -2.86
C GLU A 191 -30.56 23.81 -2.90
N VAL A 192 -30.53 22.50 -3.12
CA VAL A 192 -31.72 21.64 -3.11
C VAL A 192 -32.43 21.68 -1.74
N LEU A 193 -31.68 21.71 -0.65
CA LEU A 193 -32.20 21.80 0.72
C LEU A 193 -32.87 23.15 0.97
N ARG A 194 -32.28 24.25 0.49
CA ARG A 194 -32.90 25.58 0.53
C ARG A 194 -34.21 25.62 -0.25
N GLU A 195 -34.25 25.04 -1.45
CA GLU A 195 -35.49 24.93 -2.25
C GLU A 195 -36.57 24.11 -1.56
N ILE A 196 -36.21 22.96 -0.96
CA ILE A 196 -37.14 22.13 -0.19
C ILE A 196 -37.64 22.86 1.06
N SER A 197 -36.79 23.64 1.73
CA SER A 197 -37.18 24.42 2.91
C SER A 197 -38.17 25.53 2.54
N ASN A 198 -37.90 26.28 1.47
CA ASN A 198 -38.80 27.33 0.97
C ASN A 198 -40.15 26.76 0.49
N LYS A 199 -40.17 25.55 -0.08
CA LYS A 199 -41.42 24.85 -0.44
C LYS A 199 -42.20 24.32 0.78
N LYS A 200 -41.51 23.98 1.88
CA LYS A 200 -42.14 23.40 3.09
C LYS A 200 -42.66 24.41 4.09
N GLU A 201 -42.20 25.64 4.03
CA GLU A 201 -42.80 26.75 4.78
C GLU A 201 -44.29 26.94 4.40
N GLN A 202 -44.72 26.37 3.28
CA GLN A 202 -46.07 26.48 2.73
C GLN A 202 -46.98 25.24 2.94
N GLU A 203 -46.46 24.12 3.44
CA GLU A 203 -47.29 22.91 3.67
C GLU A 203 -46.73 22.05 4.82
N PHE A 204 -47.38 22.15 5.99
CA PHE A 204 -46.96 21.43 7.18
C PHE A 204 -47.96 20.34 7.58
N SER A 205 -47.60 19.08 7.30
CA SER A 205 -47.73 17.92 8.21
C SER A 205 -47.64 16.59 7.42
N ASN A 206 -46.41 16.20 7.05
CA ASN A 206 -46.01 14.79 6.84
C ASN A 206 -44.53 14.59 6.49
N VAL A 207 -43.70 15.65 6.53
CA VAL A 207 -42.35 15.62 5.93
C VAL A 207 -41.19 15.52 6.92
N SER A 208 -41.47 15.19 8.18
CA SER A 208 -40.43 15.03 9.22
C SER A 208 -39.56 13.79 8.99
N ASP A 209 -40.16 12.63 8.68
CA ASP A 209 -39.40 11.38 8.53
C ASP A 209 -38.50 11.39 7.29
N LYS A 210 -38.97 11.93 6.15
CA LYS A 210 -38.18 12.03 4.91
C LYS A 210 -37.01 13.02 5.05
N VAL A 211 -37.18 14.10 5.82
CA VAL A 211 -36.08 15.02 6.14
C VAL A 211 -35.10 14.36 7.08
N ARG A 212 -35.59 13.66 8.11
CA ARG A 212 -34.73 12.93 9.06
C ARG A 212 -33.88 11.89 8.35
N ASP A 213 -34.45 11.14 7.41
CA ASP A 213 -33.72 10.11 6.66
C ASP A 213 -32.65 10.71 5.74
N GLU A 214 -32.95 11.80 5.02
CA GLU A 214 -31.93 12.50 4.23
C GLU A 214 -30.87 13.16 5.12
N LEU A 215 -31.26 13.78 6.25
CA LEU A 215 -30.33 14.37 7.21
C LEU A 215 -29.43 13.29 7.84
N MET A 216 -29.97 12.12 8.15
CA MET A 216 -29.23 10.97 8.67
C MET A 216 -28.26 10.43 7.61
N LYS A 217 -28.67 10.38 6.34
CA LYS A 217 -27.82 9.99 5.22
C LYS A 217 -26.69 10.99 4.97
N PHE A 218 -26.97 12.29 5.05
CA PHE A 218 -25.95 13.34 4.95
C PHE A 218 -25.04 13.38 6.16
N TRP A 219 -25.57 13.16 7.36
CA TRP A 219 -24.79 13.05 8.59
C TRP A 219 -23.88 11.82 8.54
N MET A 220 -24.39 10.67 8.09
CA MET A 220 -23.60 9.46 7.88
C MET A 220 -22.52 9.66 6.82
N MET A 221 -22.84 10.37 5.72
CA MET A 221 -21.89 10.74 4.68
C MET A 221 -20.81 11.69 5.23
N ALA A 222 -21.18 12.74 5.96
CA ALA A 222 -20.25 13.68 6.57
C ALA A 222 -19.35 13.01 7.63
N HIS A 223 -19.92 12.13 8.46
CA HIS A 223 -19.20 11.41 9.51
C HIS A 223 -18.20 10.38 8.95
N THR A 224 -18.51 9.77 7.80
CA THR A 224 -17.60 8.83 7.10
C THR A 224 -16.59 9.54 6.17
N SER A 225 -16.77 10.83 5.87
CA SER A 225 -16.01 11.56 4.85
C SER A 225 -14.71 12.22 5.33
N SER A 226 -14.19 11.91 6.52
CA SER A 226 -12.90 12.52 6.90
C SER A 226 -11.81 12.05 5.90
N PRO A 227 -11.19 12.98 5.14
CA PRO A 227 -10.32 12.63 4.02
C PRO A 227 -9.10 11.80 4.44
N GLN A 228 -8.66 11.97 5.68
CA GLN A 228 -7.67 11.10 6.32
C GLN A 228 -8.17 9.66 6.40
N PHE A 229 -9.30 9.42 7.07
CA PHE A 229 -9.85 8.08 7.27
C PHE A 229 -10.14 7.36 5.95
N LEU A 230 -10.71 8.06 4.97
CA LEU A 230 -10.91 7.54 3.61
C LEU A 230 -9.58 7.12 2.99
N LEU A 231 -8.57 7.99 3.07
CA LEU A 231 -7.32 7.77 2.39
C LEU A 231 -6.59 6.54 2.88
N GLY A 232 -6.52 6.28 4.18
CA GLY A 232 -5.76 5.09 4.57
C GLY A 232 -6.62 3.82 4.76
N ARG A 233 -7.93 3.87 4.52
CA ARG A 233 -8.70 2.69 4.12
C ARG A 233 -8.64 2.44 2.60
N SER A 234 -8.01 3.33 1.83
CA SER A 234 -7.89 3.13 0.38
C SER A 234 -7.01 1.93 0.06
N VAL A 235 -7.28 1.35 -1.12
CA VAL A 235 -6.49 0.27 -1.70
C VAL A 235 -5.03 0.71 -1.89
N SER A 236 -4.81 1.96 -2.29
CA SER A 236 -3.48 2.54 -2.49
C SER A 236 -2.64 2.58 -1.20
N CYS A 237 -3.22 3.05 -0.09
CA CYS A 237 -2.51 3.08 1.20
C CYS A 237 -2.31 1.68 1.80
N THR A 238 -3.18 0.74 1.47
CA THR A 238 -3.06 -0.66 1.87
C THR A 238 -1.91 -1.32 1.10
N ALA A 239 -1.85 -1.12 -0.21
CA ALA A 239 -0.79 -1.62 -1.08
C ALA A 239 0.57 -1.02 -0.70
N SER A 240 0.64 0.29 -0.39
CA SER A 240 1.89 0.91 0.09
C SER A 240 2.37 0.30 1.41
N GLY A 241 1.44 -0.16 2.27
CA GLY A 241 1.77 -0.93 3.48
C GLY A 241 2.49 -2.26 3.17
N ALA A 242 2.00 -3.02 2.19
CA ALA A 242 2.66 -4.26 1.76
C ALA A 242 4.07 -3.99 1.18
N PHE A 243 4.21 -3.00 0.30
CA PHE A 243 5.50 -2.62 -0.27
C PHE A 243 6.49 -2.09 0.78
N CYS A 244 6.01 -1.40 1.82
CA CYS A 244 6.83 -0.98 2.95
C CYS A 244 7.35 -2.17 3.79
N VAL A 245 6.50 -3.19 4.01
CA VAL A 245 6.93 -4.44 4.67
C VAL A 245 7.98 -5.15 3.81
N LEU A 246 7.79 -5.26 2.50
CA LEU A 246 8.79 -5.83 1.60
C LEU A 246 10.12 -5.07 1.66
N SER A 247 10.10 -3.74 1.65
CA SER A 247 11.32 -2.92 1.79
C SER A 247 12.02 -3.16 3.13
N THR A 248 11.26 -3.37 4.21
CA THR A 248 11.82 -3.67 5.54
C THR A 248 12.44 -5.05 5.58
N LEU A 249 11.80 -6.04 4.94
CA LEU A 249 12.33 -7.40 4.81
C LEU A 249 13.61 -7.43 3.99
N THR A 250 13.70 -6.69 2.88
CA THR A 250 14.94 -6.57 2.10
C THR A 250 16.09 -5.99 2.91
N LEU A 251 15.83 -4.95 3.72
CA LEU A 251 16.86 -4.39 4.62
C LEU A 251 17.26 -5.40 5.70
N LEU A 252 16.30 -6.10 6.29
CA LEU A 252 16.56 -7.11 7.31
C LEU A 252 17.37 -8.29 6.75
N GLU A 253 17.04 -8.76 5.56
CA GLU A 253 17.76 -9.80 4.84
C GLU A 253 19.21 -9.39 4.59
N ALA A 254 19.46 -8.16 4.11
CA ALA A 254 20.80 -7.64 3.90
C ALA A 254 21.63 -7.61 5.20
N ILE A 255 21.02 -7.17 6.31
CA ILE A 255 21.67 -7.16 7.63
C ILE A 255 22.00 -8.60 8.06
N LEU A 256 21.02 -9.51 7.99
CA LEU A 256 21.20 -10.91 8.39
C LEU A 256 22.27 -11.61 7.55
N ARG A 257 22.23 -11.46 6.22
CA ARG A 257 23.24 -11.99 5.30
C ARG A 257 24.63 -11.48 5.63
N SER A 258 24.74 -10.19 5.94
CA SER A 258 26.01 -9.55 6.29
C SER A 258 26.61 -10.08 7.61
N TYR A 259 25.79 -10.27 8.66
CA TYR A 259 26.26 -10.73 9.97
C TYR A 259 26.45 -12.24 10.07
N PHE A 260 25.52 -13.04 9.54
CA PHE A 260 25.54 -14.49 9.68
C PHE A 260 26.38 -15.20 8.60
N MET A 261 26.55 -14.61 7.41
CA MET A 261 27.33 -15.19 6.31
C MET A 261 28.47 -14.28 5.85
N PRO A 262 29.44 -13.94 6.72
CA PRO A 262 30.56 -13.08 6.36
C PRO A 262 31.45 -13.67 5.25
N TRP A 263 31.43 -14.98 5.05
CA TRP A 263 32.17 -15.67 3.99
C TRP A 263 31.63 -15.41 2.58
N THR A 264 30.38 -14.94 2.46
CA THR A 264 29.72 -14.70 1.16
C THR A 264 29.94 -13.29 0.62
N VAL A 265 30.48 -12.37 1.42
CA VAL A 265 30.56 -10.94 1.12
C VAL A 265 32.00 -10.42 1.26
N LYS A 266 32.55 -9.79 0.22
CA LYS A 266 33.94 -9.32 0.22
C LYS A 266 34.00 -7.80 0.36
N PHE A 267 34.30 -7.31 1.55
CA PHE A 267 34.44 -5.86 1.78
C PHE A 267 35.86 -5.37 1.50
N CYS A 268 35.97 -4.19 0.89
CA CYS A 268 37.26 -3.52 0.70
C CYS A 268 37.73 -2.89 2.02
N ILE A 269 39.04 -2.91 2.25
CA ILE A 269 39.67 -2.23 3.39
C ILE A 269 39.92 -0.77 2.98
N GLY A 270 39.27 0.18 3.64
CA GLY A 270 39.48 1.61 3.40
C GLY A 270 38.69 2.48 4.38
N GLU A 271 39.21 3.64 4.76
CA GLU A 271 38.50 4.52 5.70
C GLU A 271 37.36 5.27 5.01
N CYS A 272 36.22 5.39 5.69
CA CYS A 272 35.12 6.25 5.26
C CYS A 272 35.26 7.63 5.91
N ASP A 273 35.01 8.70 5.13
CA ASP A 273 35.10 10.08 5.61
C ASP A 273 34.15 10.38 6.79
N TYR A 274 33.00 9.69 6.85
CA TYR A 274 32.03 9.80 7.94
C TYR A 274 32.47 9.09 9.24
N LYS A 275 33.52 8.25 9.17
CA LYS A 275 34.13 7.54 10.31
C LYS A 275 33.06 6.84 11.17
N TRP A 276 33.12 7.02 12.50
CA TRP A 276 32.16 6.43 13.45
C TRP A 276 30.73 6.92 13.25
N SER A 277 30.52 8.08 12.62
CA SER A 277 29.18 8.61 12.43
C SER A 277 28.31 7.71 11.54
N THR A 278 28.91 6.92 10.63
CA THR A 278 28.16 6.00 9.78
C THR A 278 27.45 4.91 10.59
N ILE A 279 28.09 4.42 11.65
CA ILE A 279 27.51 3.41 12.56
C ILE A 279 26.31 4.00 13.29
N LEU A 280 26.41 5.25 13.77
CA LEU A 280 25.28 5.92 14.40
C LEU A 280 24.10 6.08 13.43
N ILE A 281 24.37 6.53 12.20
CA ILE A 281 23.34 6.69 11.16
C ILE A 281 22.65 5.35 10.91
N LEU A 282 23.42 4.27 10.74
CA LEU A 282 22.89 2.93 10.51
C LEU A 282 21.94 2.49 11.63
N ILE A 283 22.35 2.61 12.89
CA ILE A 283 21.53 2.18 14.04
C ILE A 283 20.21 2.96 14.08
N VAL A 284 20.27 4.29 13.95
CA VAL A 284 19.08 5.13 14.03
C VAL A 284 18.13 4.87 12.85
N GLN A 285 18.66 4.75 11.63
CA GLN A 285 17.83 4.51 10.44
C GLN A 285 17.19 3.13 10.44
N VAL A 286 17.91 2.08 10.86
CA VAL A 286 17.33 0.73 11.02
C VAL A 286 16.19 0.77 12.05
N GLY A 287 16.40 1.44 13.18
CA GLY A 287 15.34 1.66 14.18
C GLY A 287 14.14 2.41 13.60
N ALA A 288 14.37 3.45 12.80
CA ALA A 288 13.33 4.26 12.17
C ALA A 288 12.53 3.47 11.14
N VAL A 289 13.18 2.64 10.31
CA VAL A 289 12.54 1.72 9.37
C VAL A 289 11.69 0.69 10.13
N GLY A 290 12.26 0.07 11.17
CA GLY A 290 11.58 -0.90 12.01
C GLY A 290 10.30 -0.32 12.62
N VAL A 291 10.40 0.80 13.36
CA VAL A 291 9.23 1.46 13.99
C VAL A 291 8.26 2.00 12.94
N GLY A 292 8.77 2.62 11.88
CA GLY A 292 7.98 3.25 10.83
C GLY A 292 7.19 2.25 9.97
N SER A 293 7.64 1.00 9.86
CA SER A 293 6.95 -0.05 9.10
C SER A 293 5.75 -0.65 9.85
N ILE A 294 5.69 -0.51 11.19
CA ILE A 294 4.62 -1.10 12.02
C ILE A 294 3.24 -0.56 11.60
N ALA A 295 3.07 0.76 11.52
CA ALA A 295 1.77 1.34 11.19
C ALA A 295 1.27 0.95 9.77
N PRO A 296 2.08 1.05 8.70
CA PRO A 296 1.72 0.53 7.38
C PRO A 296 1.42 -0.99 7.37
N ALA A 297 2.19 -1.80 8.11
CA ALA A 297 1.94 -3.25 8.21
C ALA A 297 0.57 -3.56 8.84
N PHE A 298 0.19 -2.86 9.91
CA PHE A 298 -1.14 -3.03 10.52
C PHE A 298 -2.27 -2.62 9.58
N ARG A 299 -2.11 -1.54 8.79
CA ARG A 299 -3.10 -1.12 7.79
C ARG A 299 -3.29 -2.20 6.73
N TRP A 300 -2.18 -2.73 6.20
CA TRP A 300 -2.20 -3.83 5.25
C TRP A 300 -2.86 -5.09 5.81
N PHE A 301 -2.40 -5.56 6.98
CA PHE A 301 -2.93 -6.77 7.61
C PHE A 301 -4.42 -6.65 7.95
N SER A 302 -4.85 -5.48 8.42
CA SER A 302 -6.27 -5.23 8.69
C SER A 302 -7.10 -5.35 7.41
N ALA A 303 -6.65 -4.77 6.30
CA ALA A 303 -7.37 -4.84 5.03
C ALA A 303 -7.50 -6.27 4.49
N VAL A 304 -6.41 -7.06 4.54
CA VAL A 304 -6.43 -8.47 4.14
C VAL A 304 -7.41 -9.26 4.99
N LYS A 305 -7.40 -9.05 6.31
CA LYS A 305 -8.33 -9.72 7.22
C LYS A 305 -9.79 -9.37 6.93
N TYR A 306 -10.11 -8.10 6.68
CA TYR A 306 -11.48 -7.69 6.36
C TYR A 306 -11.96 -8.26 5.02
N SER A 307 -11.12 -8.25 3.98
CA SER A 307 -11.46 -8.84 2.67
C SER A 307 -11.78 -10.34 2.81
N SER A 308 -10.97 -11.10 3.55
CA SER A 308 -11.24 -12.53 3.77
C SER A 308 -12.55 -12.81 4.52
N ILE A 309 -12.98 -11.89 5.38
CA ILE A 309 -14.25 -12.00 6.11
C ILE A 309 -15.41 -11.71 5.17
N GLU A 310 -15.31 -10.66 4.36
CA GLU A 310 -16.32 -10.27 3.37
C GLU A 310 -16.56 -11.37 2.33
N GLU A 311 -15.49 -11.95 1.77
CA GLU A 311 -15.59 -13.09 0.84
C GLU A 311 -16.30 -14.29 1.48
N ARG A 312 -16.02 -14.54 2.77
CA ARG A 312 -16.67 -15.62 3.52
C ARG A 312 -18.15 -15.34 3.76
N GLU A 313 -18.52 -14.10 4.05
CA GLU A 313 -19.93 -13.70 4.19
C GLU A 313 -20.72 -13.88 2.89
N ASP A 314 -20.12 -13.51 1.75
CA ASP A 314 -20.75 -13.68 0.43
C ASP A 314 -20.90 -15.15 0.04
N CYS A 315 -19.86 -15.97 0.27
CA CYS A 315 -19.95 -17.42 0.09
C CYS A 315 -21.06 -18.05 0.96
N VAL A 316 -21.19 -17.62 2.22
CA VAL A 316 -22.25 -18.11 3.11
C VAL A 316 -23.64 -17.66 2.62
N ARG A 317 -23.81 -16.40 2.21
CA ARG A 317 -25.07 -15.91 1.61
C ARG A 317 -25.45 -16.71 0.37
N GLN A 318 -24.48 -16.97 -0.52
CA GLN A 318 -24.71 -17.74 -1.73
C GLN A 318 -25.09 -19.19 -1.42
N ALA A 319 -24.40 -19.83 -0.47
CA ALA A 319 -24.72 -21.19 -0.01
C ALA A 319 -26.13 -21.27 0.59
N VAL A 320 -26.54 -20.30 1.41
CA VAL A 320 -27.91 -20.20 1.96
C VAL A 320 -28.94 -20.04 0.84
N LEU A 321 -28.67 -19.23 -0.19
CA LEU A 321 -29.55 -19.08 -1.35
C LEU A 321 -29.68 -20.37 -2.16
N PHE A 322 -28.58 -21.11 -2.37
CA PHE A 322 -28.61 -22.41 -3.04
C PHE A 322 -29.33 -23.48 -2.23
N LEU A 323 -29.13 -23.53 -0.91
CA LEU A 323 -29.86 -24.42 0.00
C LEU A 323 -31.35 -24.09 0.05
N GLY A 324 -31.72 -22.81 0.02
CA GLY A 324 -33.11 -22.36 -0.08
C GLY A 324 -33.76 -22.78 -1.40
N LYS A 325 -33.06 -22.62 -2.53
CA LYS A 325 -33.55 -23.06 -3.86
C LYS A 325 -33.69 -24.58 -3.96
N THR A 326 -32.72 -25.34 -3.47
CA THR A 326 -32.78 -26.82 -3.47
C THR A 326 -33.87 -27.36 -2.56
N LYS A 327 -34.06 -26.79 -1.37
CA LYS A 327 -35.21 -27.12 -0.50
C LYS A 327 -36.55 -26.87 -1.19
N LYS A 328 -36.69 -25.75 -1.90
CA LYS A 328 -37.90 -25.43 -2.67
C LYS A 328 -38.15 -26.41 -3.83
N ILE A 329 -37.10 -26.87 -4.50
CA ILE A 329 -37.19 -27.89 -5.55
C ILE A 329 -37.58 -29.25 -4.98
N ILE A 330 -36.99 -29.66 -3.85
CA ILE A 330 -37.33 -30.90 -3.15
C ILE A 330 -38.79 -30.86 -2.68
N GLU A 331 -39.25 -29.74 -2.10
CA GLU A 331 -40.64 -29.59 -1.67
C GLU A 331 -41.63 -29.61 -2.86
N MET A 332 -41.25 -29.03 -4.01
CA MET A 332 -42.03 -29.12 -5.24
C MET A 332 -42.05 -30.55 -5.82
N LEU A 333 -40.93 -31.27 -5.73
CA LEU A 333 -40.84 -32.66 -6.17
C LEU A 333 -41.62 -33.60 -5.24
N GLU A 334 -41.58 -33.38 -3.93
CA GLU A 334 -42.35 -34.14 -2.95
C GLU A 334 -43.85 -33.90 -3.12
N LYS A 335 -44.28 -32.64 -3.35
CA LYS A 335 -45.68 -32.32 -3.68
C LYS A 335 -46.13 -32.87 -5.04
N ARG A 336 -45.23 -32.98 -6.04
CA ARG A 336 -45.54 -33.62 -7.33
C ARG A 336 -45.46 -35.15 -7.30
N ALA A 337 -44.68 -35.74 -6.39
CA ALA A 337 -44.48 -37.18 -6.27
C ALA A 337 -45.60 -37.88 -5.49
N TYR A 338 -46.55 -37.14 -4.89
CA TYR A 338 -47.76 -37.71 -4.31
C TYR A 338 -49.05 -37.31 -5.06
N PRO A 339 -49.33 -37.85 -6.25
CA PRO A 339 -50.68 -38.24 -6.63
C PRO A 339 -50.96 -39.63 -6.06
N LYS A 340 -52.07 -39.78 -5.31
CA LYS A 340 -52.59 -41.05 -4.76
C LYS A 340 -52.36 -42.24 -5.69
N VAL A 341 -51.43 -43.13 -5.35
CA VAL A 341 -51.36 -44.47 -5.93
C VAL A 341 -52.32 -45.36 -5.15
N ASN A 342 -53.45 -45.69 -5.77
CA ASN A 342 -54.43 -46.64 -5.26
C ASN A 342 -53.82 -48.06 -5.28
N PHE A 343 -53.70 -48.70 -4.11
CA PHE A 343 -53.06 -50.02 -3.93
C PHE A 343 -53.94 -51.22 -4.35
N CYS A 344 -54.93 -51.06 -5.22
CA CYS A 344 -55.84 -52.14 -5.59
C CYS A 344 -56.14 -52.18 -7.10
N ARG A 345 -55.13 -52.58 -7.89
CA ARG A 345 -55.32 -53.45 -9.07
C ARG A 345 -53.97 -54.01 -9.48
N GLY A 346 -53.63 -55.18 -8.94
CA GLY A 346 -52.55 -55.98 -9.52
C GLY A 346 -52.98 -56.49 -10.89
N THR A 347 -52.09 -56.45 -11.86
CA THR A 347 -51.84 -57.57 -12.78
C THR A 347 -50.51 -57.37 -13.49
N ASN A 348 -49.66 -58.38 -13.34
CA ASN A 348 -48.42 -58.74 -14.04
C ASN A 348 -47.09 -58.16 -13.53
N VAL A 349 -46.36 -59.06 -12.86
CA VAL A 349 -44.99 -58.96 -12.32
C VAL A 349 -43.93 -58.95 -13.43
N GLU A 350 -44.32 -59.15 -14.69
CA GLU A 350 -43.41 -59.26 -15.83
C GLU A 350 -42.83 -57.91 -16.28
N ASP A 351 -43.50 -56.79 -16.03
CA ASP A 351 -42.96 -55.45 -16.35
C ASP A 351 -41.89 -54.97 -15.36
N TRP A 352 -41.87 -55.50 -14.15
CA TRP A 352 -40.85 -55.14 -13.14
C TRP A 352 -39.46 -55.67 -13.50
N HIS A 353 -39.36 -56.76 -14.25
CA HIS A 353 -38.09 -57.33 -14.71
C HIS A 353 -37.45 -56.55 -15.88
N LEU A 354 -38.25 -55.83 -16.68
CA LEU A 354 -37.75 -55.01 -17.80
C LEU A 354 -37.16 -53.67 -17.32
N MET A 355 -37.70 -53.08 -16.25
CA MET A 355 -37.19 -51.83 -15.67
C MET A 355 -35.79 -51.96 -15.05
N HIS A 356 -35.45 -53.12 -14.46
CA HIS A 356 -34.12 -53.36 -13.89
C HIS A 356 -33.06 -53.74 -14.94
N LYS A 357 -33.47 -54.23 -16.11
CA LYS A 357 -32.53 -54.60 -17.19
C LYS A 357 -31.98 -53.38 -17.95
N GLN A 358 -32.62 -52.21 -17.83
CA GLN A 358 -32.13 -50.94 -18.40
C GLN A 358 -31.28 -50.10 -17.42
N LYS A 359 -31.23 -50.45 -16.13
CA LYS A 359 -30.40 -49.78 -15.12
C LYS A 359 -29.04 -50.45 -14.85
N LYS A 360 -28.66 -51.44 -15.66
CA LYS A 360 -27.36 -52.13 -15.58
C LYS A 360 -26.43 -51.86 -16.77
N PHE A 361 -26.72 -50.84 -17.57
CA PHE A 361 -25.77 -50.29 -18.53
C PHE A 361 -25.54 -48.80 -18.23
N CYS A 362 -24.26 -48.46 -18.09
CA CYS A 362 -23.69 -47.13 -17.85
C CYS A 362 -23.71 -46.62 -16.39
N CYS A 363 -22.96 -47.33 -15.55
CA CYS A 363 -21.65 -46.82 -15.12
C CYS A 363 -20.78 -48.05 -14.83
N PRO A 364 -19.47 -48.06 -15.20
CA PRO A 364 -18.56 -47.38 -14.30
C PRO A 364 -17.28 -46.78 -14.95
N SER A 365 -16.71 -45.78 -14.25
CA SER A 365 -15.28 -45.59 -13.93
C SER A 365 -14.26 -45.61 -15.08
N ALA A 366 -13.30 -44.69 -15.21
CA ALA A 366 -12.27 -44.35 -14.23
C ALA A 366 -11.37 -43.31 -14.96
N LEU A 367 -10.95 -42.23 -14.30
CA LEU A 367 -9.57 -42.02 -13.82
C LEU A 367 -8.74 -41.09 -14.74
N SER A 368 -8.48 -39.91 -14.20
CA SER A 368 -7.34 -38.98 -14.38
C SER A 368 -6.37 -39.13 -15.56
N SER A 369 -6.03 -37.99 -16.19
CA SER A 369 -4.65 -37.41 -16.19
C SER A 369 -4.37 -36.58 -17.46
N SER A 370 -4.05 -35.29 -17.23
CA SER A 370 -2.93 -34.48 -17.79
C SER A 370 -2.61 -34.43 -19.31
N LYS A 371 -2.19 -33.21 -19.71
CA LYS A 371 -1.47 -32.72 -20.92
C LYS A 371 -2.36 -32.17 -22.05
N GLU A 372 -2.39 -30.85 -22.26
CA GLU A 372 -1.37 -29.99 -22.91
C GLU A 372 -1.25 -30.30 -24.41
N ASN A 373 -1.77 -29.42 -25.27
CA ASN A 373 -1.02 -28.78 -26.36
C ASN A 373 -1.89 -27.89 -27.26
N ASP A 374 -1.27 -26.79 -27.65
CA ASP A 374 -1.74 -25.70 -28.50
C ASP A 374 -2.04 -26.10 -29.96
N ALA A 375 -2.97 -25.37 -30.58
CA ALA A 375 -2.86 -24.98 -31.99
C ALA A 375 -3.71 -23.73 -32.30
N TYR A 376 -2.99 -22.72 -32.75
CA TYR A 376 -3.38 -21.37 -33.19
C TYR A 376 -4.12 -21.37 -34.53
N THR A 377 -5.21 -20.59 -34.69
CA THR A 377 -5.45 -19.69 -35.84
C THR A 377 -6.58 -18.67 -35.55
N ASP A 378 -6.22 -17.40 -35.49
CA ASP A 378 -7.06 -16.17 -35.63
C ASP A 378 -7.41 -15.98 -37.14
N PRO A 379 -8.12 -14.94 -37.67
CA PRO A 379 -8.93 -13.85 -37.10
C PRO A 379 -10.25 -13.53 -37.85
N SER A 380 -11.02 -12.62 -37.23
CA SER A 380 -11.81 -11.54 -37.87
C SER A 380 -13.24 -11.78 -38.42
N LYS A 381 -14.09 -10.80 -38.07
CA LYS A 381 -15.31 -10.30 -38.74
C LYS A 381 -16.57 -11.17 -38.74
N LEU A 382 -17.59 -10.72 -37.99
CA LEU A 382 -18.85 -10.15 -38.52
C LEU A 382 -19.66 -9.61 -37.32
N ARG A 383 -19.64 -8.30 -37.05
CA ARG A 383 -20.65 -7.31 -37.46
C ARG A 383 -22.09 -7.64 -37.04
N ASP A 384 -22.60 -6.73 -36.19
CA ASP A 384 -23.88 -6.03 -36.30
C ASP A 384 -25.13 -6.86 -36.54
N VAL A 385 -26.00 -6.95 -35.52
CA VAL A 385 -27.45 -6.74 -35.69
C VAL A 385 -28.03 -6.13 -34.41
N CYS A 386 -28.35 -4.84 -34.47
CA CYS A 386 -29.40 -4.22 -33.65
C CYS A 386 -30.76 -4.79 -34.07
N LEU A 387 -31.65 -5.06 -33.12
CA LEU A 387 -33.09 -4.97 -33.33
C LEU A 387 -33.76 -4.40 -32.06
N ASN A 388 -34.28 -3.18 -32.21
CA ASN A 388 -35.32 -2.58 -31.39
C ASN A 388 -36.60 -3.42 -31.44
N ILE A 389 -37.37 -3.43 -30.34
CA ILE A 389 -38.83 -3.48 -30.39
C ILE A 389 -39.37 -2.52 -29.31
N ASP A 390 -40.03 -1.49 -29.86
CA ASP A 390 -41.11 -0.60 -29.37
C ASP A 390 -40.99 0.22 -28.08
#